data_AF-A0A4Q9HV67-F1
#
_entry.id   AF-A0A4Q9HV67-F1
#
_cell.length_a   1.000
_cell.length_b   1.000
_cell.length_c   1.000
_cell.angle_alpha   90.00
_cell.angle_beta   90.00
_cell.angle_gamma   90.00
#
_symmetry.space_group_name_H-M   'P 1'
#
loop_
_entity.id
_entity.type
_entity.pdbx_description
1 polymer ?
#
loop_
_entity_poly.entity_id
_entity_poly.type
_entity_poly.pdbx_seq_one_letter_code
_entity_poly.pdbx_strand_id
1 'polypeptide(L)'
;MLKTALRRGWRDRETVRFGVAPAHAVVVGPVDTATGSFLGMIDGTRSMSRLTADAAALGLPAGHARGVVDRLGAAGLLDAPAAGGPAAEAVRADGPAFERLRPDLASLSVQHPEAA
;
A
#
# COMPACT_ATOMS: atom_id res chain seq x y z
N MET A 1 -1.31 4.43 0.43
CA MET A 1 -1.54 3.45 -0.67
C MET A 1 -0.55 2.31 -0.52
N LEU A 2 -0.74 1.16 -1.19
CA LEU A 2 0.32 0.14 -1.26
C LEU A 2 1.52 0.66 -2.07
N LYS A 3 2.74 0.35 -1.60
CA LYS A 3 3.99 0.66 -2.30
C LYS A 3 4.00 0.03 -3.69
N THR A 4 3.91 0.87 -4.72
CA THR A 4 3.78 0.42 -6.12
C THR A 4 5.08 -0.12 -6.70
N ALA A 5 6.23 0.29 -6.17
CA ALA A 5 7.55 -0.24 -6.55
C ALA A 5 7.75 -1.70 -6.11
N LEU A 6 6.98 -2.19 -5.14
CA LEU A 6 7.02 -3.58 -4.69
C LEU A 6 6.01 -4.42 -5.46
N ARG A 7 6.48 -5.15 -6.47
CA ARG A 7 5.64 -6.08 -7.23
C ARG A 7 4.96 -7.09 -6.30
N ARG A 8 3.65 -7.24 -6.43
CA ARG A 8 2.85 -8.19 -5.65
C ARG A 8 2.69 -9.52 -6.40
N GLY A 9 2.73 -10.63 -5.67
CA GLY A 9 2.37 -11.94 -6.20
C GLY A 9 2.04 -12.94 -5.10
N TRP A 10 1.15 -13.89 -5.40
CA TRP A 10 0.92 -15.04 -4.53
C TRP A 10 2.20 -15.87 -4.43
N ARG A 11 2.61 -16.18 -3.20
CA ARG A 11 3.73 -17.10 -2.94
C ARG A 11 3.21 -18.52 -2.76
N ASP A 12 2.10 -18.65 -2.05
CA ASP A 12 1.36 -19.89 -1.80
C ASP A 12 -0.13 -19.58 -1.68
N ARG A 13 -0.93 -20.51 -1.14
CA ARG A 13 -2.39 -20.37 -1.04
C ARG A 13 -2.85 -19.32 -0.03
N GLU A 14 -2.01 -18.97 0.94
CA GLU A 14 -2.40 -18.11 2.07
C GLU A 14 -1.46 -16.92 2.25
N THR A 15 -0.41 -16.79 1.44
CA THR A 15 0.55 -15.70 1.56
C THR A 15 0.81 -14.96 0.26
N VAL A 16 0.96 -13.64 0.41
CA VAL A 16 1.29 -12.71 -0.67
C VAL A 16 2.68 -12.15 -0.42
N ARG A 17 3.54 -12.23 -1.44
CA ARG A 17 4.83 -11.56 -1.47
C ARG A 17 4.71 -10.19 -2.12
N PHE A 18 5.35 -9.20 -1.50
CA PHE A 18 5.62 -7.88 -2.02
C PHE A 18 7.12 -7.76 -2.27
N GLY A 19 7.52 -7.40 -3.49
CA GLY A 19 8.92 -7.31 -3.90
C GLY A 19 9.47 -8.60 -4.52
N VAL A 20 10.45 -8.45 -5.41
CA VAL A 20 11.14 -9.56 -6.10
C VAL A 20 12.53 -9.81 -5.51
N ALA A 21 13.25 -8.74 -5.15
CA ALA A 21 14.58 -8.83 -4.58
C ALA A 21 14.51 -9.25 -3.10
N PRO A 22 15.26 -10.29 -2.67
CA PRO A 22 15.17 -10.81 -1.29
C PRO A 22 15.39 -9.76 -0.20
N ALA A 23 16.29 -8.80 -0.41
CA ALA A 23 16.59 -7.74 0.54
C ALA A 23 15.43 -6.76 0.79
N HIS A 24 14.43 -6.72 -0.11
CA HIS A 24 13.29 -5.80 -0.04
C HIS A 24 11.95 -6.54 -0.10
N ALA A 25 11.97 -7.87 -0.04
CA ALA A 25 10.77 -8.68 -0.16
C ALA A 25 10.12 -8.90 1.20
N VAL A 26 8.81 -8.63 1.29
CA VAL A 26 8.00 -8.87 2.48
C VAL A 26 6.92 -9.88 2.14
N VAL A 27 6.69 -10.83 3.04
CA VAL A 27 5.61 -11.83 2.91
C VAL A 27 4.55 -11.54 3.96
N VAL A 28 3.30 -11.41 3.51
CA VAL A 28 2.14 -11.14 4.37
C VAL A 28 1.20 -12.34 4.30
N GLY A 29 0.79 -12.82 5.47
CA GLY A 29 -0.16 -13.91 5.65
C GLY A 29 -0.83 -13.86 7.03
N PRO A 30 -1.92 -14.60 7.24
CA PRO A 30 -2.73 -15.26 6.21
C PRO A 30 -3.52 -14.22 5.36
N VAL A 31 -3.68 -14.50 4.07
CA VAL A 31 -4.44 -13.72 3.09
C VAL A 31 -5.30 -14.69 2.30
N ASP A 32 -6.62 -14.65 2.53
CA ASP A 32 -7.60 -15.37 1.75
C ASP A 32 -7.98 -14.60 0.46
N THR A 33 -8.86 -15.17 -0.37
CA THR A 33 -9.30 -14.53 -1.61
C THR A 33 -9.95 -13.17 -1.38
N ALA A 34 -10.78 -13.02 -0.35
CA ALA A 34 -11.46 -11.77 -0.03
C ALA A 34 -10.46 -10.68 0.38
N THR A 35 -9.49 -11.04 1.24
CA THR A 35 -8.40 -10.15 1.65
C THR A 35 -7.52 -9.80 0.44
N GLY A 36 -7.22 -10.76 -0.44
CA GLY A 36 -6.46 -10.53 -1.68
C GLY A 36 -7.12 -9.51 -2.60
N SER A 37 -8.43 -9.60 -2.80
CA SER A 37 -9.23 -8.60 -3.52
C SER A 37 -9.20 -7.24 -2.82
N PHE A 38 -9.34 -7.24 -1.49
CA PHE A 38 -9.27 -6.02 -0.69
C PHE A 38 -7.94 -5.28 -0.82
N LEU A 39 -6.81 -6.01 -0.84
CA LEU A 39 -5.49 -5.41 -1.09
C LEU A 39 -5.45 -4.64 -2.42
N GLY A 40 -6.21 -5.05 -3.44
CA GLY A 40 -6.32 -4.33 -4.72
C GLY A 40 -7.02 -2.97 -4.62
N MET A 41 -7.80 -2.71 -3.56
CA MET A 41 -8.51 -1.45 -3.38
C MET A 41 -7.66 -0.37 -2.67
N ILE A 42 -6.51 -0.75 -2.11
CA ILE A 42 -5.58 0.14 -1.39
C ILE A 42 -4.67 0.87 -2.39
N ASP A 43 -5.28 1.60 -3.32
CA ASP A 43 -4.62 2.35 -4.40
C ASP A 43 -4.32 3.81 -4.04
N GLY A 44 -4.75 4.27 -2.86
CA GLY A 44 -4.55 5.66 -2.40
C GLY A 44 -5.67 6.63 -2.75
N THR A 45 -6.68 6.20 -3.51
CA THR A 45 -7.82 7.04 -3.89
C THR A 45 -8.97 6.99 -2.89
N ARG A 46 -8.94 6.03 -1.94
CA ARG A 46 -10.00 5.77 -0.97
C ARG A 46 -9.56 6.11 0.46
N SER A 47 -10.46 6.74 1.22
CA SER A 47 -10.31 6.91 2.67
C SER A 47 -10.48 5.58 3.41
N MET A 48 -10.05 5.54 4.67
CA MET A 48 -10.22 4.34 5.52
C MET A 48 -11.70 3.99 5.72
N SER A 49 -12.59 4.98 5.87
CA SER A 49 -14.02 4.74 6.01
C SER A 49 -14.62 4.09 4.76
N ARG A 50 -14.21 4.55 3.57
CA ARG A 50 -14.63 3.97 2.29
C ARG A 50 -14.07 2.57 2.09
N LEU A 51 -12.79 2.34 2.40
CA LEU A 51 -12.18 1.01 2.34
C LEU A 51 -12.91 0.00 3.22
N THR A 52 -13.30 0.39 4.43
CA THR A 52 -14.07 -0.49 5.34
C THR A 52 -15.45 -0.84 4.76
N ALA A 53 -16.14 0.12 4.14
CA ALA A 53 -17.42 -0.12 3.50
C ALA A 53 -17.28 -1.04 2.26
N ASP A 54 -16.30 -0.78 1.40
CA ASP A 54 -16.02 -1.59 0.22
C ASP A 54 -15.57 -3.03 0.62
N ALA A 55 -14.84 -3.17 1.73
CA ALA A 55 -14.45 -4.47 2.27
C ALA A 55 -15.65 -5.29 2.75
N ALA A 56 -16.67 -4.66 3.33
CA ALA A 56 -17.89 -5.35 3.75
C ALA A 56 -18.63 -5.96 2.55
N ALA A 57 -18.61 -5.30 1.38
CA ALA A 57 -19.15 -5.86 0.13
C ALA A 57 -18.39 -7.11 -0.36
N LEU A 58 -17.14 -7.29 0.07
CA LEU A 58 -16.34 -8.50 -0.19
C LEU A 58 -16.52 -9.58 0.91
N GLY A 59 -17.40 -9.36 1.88
CA GLY A 59 -17.61 -10.26 3.01
C GLY A 59 -16.57 -10.14 4.13
N LEU A 60 -15.74 -9.09 4.13
CA LEU A 60 -14.76 -8.86 5.19
C LEU A 60 -15.37 -8.09 6.36
N PRO A 61 -15.23 -8.57 7.61
CA PRO A 61 -15.62 -7.80 8.78
C PRO A 61 -14.84 -6.48 8.87
N ALA A 62 -15.48 -5.40 9.35
CA ALA A 62 -14.86 -4.08 9.44
C ALA A 62 -13.54 -4.06 10.25
N GLY A 63 -13.50 -4.82 11.37
CA GLY A 63 -12.28 -4.96 12.18
C GLY A 63 -11.14 -5.67 11.43
N HIS A 64 -11.47 -6.58 10.51
CA HIS A 64 -10.48 -7.28 9.69
C HIS A 64 -9.86 -6.34 8.66
N ALA A 65 -10.67 -5.54 7.96
CA ALA A 65 -10.16 -4.57 6.99
C ALA A 65 -9.15 -3.60 7.63
N ARG A 66 -9.46 -3.09 8.83
CA ARG A 66 -8.52 -2.24 9.57
C ARG A 66 -7.28 -2.99 10.03
N GLY A 67 -7.43 -4.19 10.60
CA GLY A 67 -6.29 -5.02 11.00
C GLY A 67 -5.35 -5.37 9.84
N VAL A 68 -5.87 -5.52 8.62
CA VAL A 68 -5.05 -5.71 7.41
C VAL A 68 -4.25 -4.45 7.09
N VAL A 69 -4.88 -3.28 7.08
CA VAL A 69 -4.19 -1.99 6.84
C VAL A 69 -3.12 -1.74 7.90
N ASP A 70 -3.43 -1.96 9.18
CA ASP A 70 -2.48 -1.77 10.27
C ASP A 70 -1.28 -2.72 10.13
N ARG A 71 -1.52 -3.99 9.78
CA ARG A 71 -0.44 -4.97 9.54
C ARG A 71 0.44 -4.59 8.33
N LEU A 72 -0.15 -4.07 7.26
CA LEU A 72 0.60 -3.57 6.11
C LEU A 72 1.44 -2.34 6.45
N GLY A 73 0.89 -1.44 7.27
CA GLY A 73 1.60 -0.27 7.79
C GLY A 73 2.80 -0.69 8.63
N ALA A 74 2.61 -1.59 9.60
CA ALA A 74 3.69 -2.14 10.43
C ALA A 74 4.75 -2.90 9.60
N ALA A 75 4.37 -3.47 8.46
CA ALA A 75 5.27 -4.13 7.53
C ALA A 75 5.98 -3.15 6.55
N GLY A 76 5.73 -1.84 6.66
CA GLY A 76 6.32 -0.82 5.80
C GLY A 76 5.85 -0.90 4.33
N LEU A 77 4.68 -1.49 4.08
CA LEU A 77 4.13 -1.73 2.74
C LEU A 77 3.18 -0.61 2.26
N LEU A 78 2.93 0.38 3.11
CA LEU A 78 2.10 1.54 2.78
C LEU A 78 2.97 2.78 2.55
N ASP A 79 2.64 3.57 1.52
CA ASP A 79 3.14 4.93 1.36
C ASP A 79 2.34 5.89 2.25
N ALA A 80 3.03 6.80 2.93
CA ALA A 80 2.39 7.85 3.69
C ALA A 80 1.91 8.99 2.79
N PRO A 81 0.68 9.51 2.99
CA PRO A 81 0.12 10.51 2.10
C PRO A 81 0.73 11.93 2.23
N ALA A 82 1.51 12.22 3.27
CA ALA A 82 1.71 13.62 3.72
C ALA A 82 3.16 14.03 4.07
N ALA A 83 4.18 13.26 3.70
CA ALA A 83 5.56 13.70 3.95
C ALA A 83 6.00 14.86 3.03
N GLY A 84 6.94 15.68 3.51
CA GLY A 84 7.74 16.61 2.68
C GLY A 84 7.37 18.10 2.72
N GLY A 85 6.36 18.51 3.50
CA GLY A 85 6.02 19.93 3.71
C GLY A 85 5.55 20.70 2.45
N PRO A 86 5.51 22.05 2.50
CA PRO A 86 4.90 22.88 1.45
C PRO A 86 5.54 22.74 0.06
N ALA A 87 6.85 22.49 -0.02
CA ALA A 87 7.53 22.28 -1.29
C ALA A 87 7.08 20.97 -1.96
N ALA A 88 6.91 19.89 -1.19
CA ALA A 88 6.37 18.64 -1.71
C ALA A 88 4.91 18.77 -2.14
N GLU A 89 4.12 19.59 -1.42
CA GLU A 89 2.75 19.92 -1.83
C GLU A 89 2.70 20.68 -3.15
N ALA A 90 3.59 21.65 -3.37
CA ALA A 90 3.68 22.38 -4.63
C ALA A 90 4.00 21.44 -5.81
N VAL A 91 4.91 20.49 -5.63
CA VAL A 91 5.22 19.47 -6.65
C VAL A 91 4.01 18.56 -6.89
N ARG A 92 3.30 18.12 -5.85
CA ARG A 92 2.08 17.30 -5.98
C ARG A 92 0.95 18.05 -6.69
N ALA A 93 0.84 19.37 -6.50
CA ALA A 93 -0.16 20.21 -7.16
C ALA A 93 0.12 20.35 -8.67
N ASP A 94 1.37 20.28 -9.10
CA ASP A 94 1.74 20.14 -10.52
C ASP A 94 1.57 18.68 -10.96
N GLY A 95 0.33 18.31 -11.33
CA GLY A 95 -0.02 16.95 -11.76
C GLY A 95 0.90 16.38 -12.85
N PRO A 96 1.17 17.09 -13.96
CA PRO A 96 2.11 16.61 -14.99
C PRO A 96 3.54 16.36 -14.47
N ALA A 97 4.08 17.23 -13.63
CA ALA A 97 5.40 17.01 -13.04
C ALA A 97 5.38 15.83 -12.06
N PHE A 98 4.37 15.76 -11.20
CA PHE A 98 4.20 14.68 -10.24
C PHE A 98 4.09 13.33 -10.93
N GLU A 99 3.27 13.20 -11.97
CA GLU A 99 3.09 11.95 -12.72
C GLU A 99 4.40 11.44 -13.34
N ARG A 100 5.27 12.34 -13.83
CA ARG A 100 6.60 11.95 -14.33
C ARG A 100 7.52 11.43 -13.22
N LEU A 101 7.40 11.96 -12.00
CA LEU A 101 8.24 11.60 -10.85
C LEU A 101 7.70 10.41 -10.05
N ARG A 102 6.46 9.98 -10.29
CA ARG A 102 5.82 8.89 -9.53
C ARG A 102 6.65 7.60 -9.45
N PRO A 103 7.27 7.10 -10.55
CA PRO A 103 8.10 5.90 -10.46
C PRO A 103 9.32 6.09 -9.54
N ASP A 104 9.97 7.24 -9.61
CA ASP A 104 11.15 7.55 -8.79
C ASP A 104 10.77 7.69 -7.32
N LEU A 105 9.67 8.38 -7.01
CA LEU A 105 9.14 8.50 -5.66
C LEU A 105 8.76 7.14 -5.06
N ALA A 106 8.17 6.25 -5.86
CA ALA A 106 7.86 4.88 -5.42
C ALA A 106 9.13 4.07 -5.13
N SER A 107 10.20 4.26 -5.92
CA SER A 107 11.49 3.61 -5.65
C SER A 107 12.13 4.13 -4.37
N LEU A 108 12.14 5.46 -4.18
CA LEU A 108 12.66 6.10 -2.98
C LEU A 108 11.92 5.68 -1.71
N SER A 109 10.60 5.45 -1.76
CA SER A 109 9.85 4.98 -0.58
C SER A 109 10.22 3.56 -0.13
N VAL A 110 10.82 2.76 -1.01
CA VAL A 110 11.37 1.44 -0.67
C VAL A 110 12.77 1.56 -0.06
N GLN A 111 13.61 2.45 -0.61
CA GLN A 111 14.99 2.67 -0.14
C GLN A 111 15.05 3.47 1.16
N HIS A 112 14.11 4.39 1.34
CA HIS A 112 13.99 5.27 2.49
C HIS A 112 12.61 5.07 3.13
N PRO A 113 12.40 3.93 3.82
CA PRO A 113 11.17 3.73 4.56
C PRO A 113 11.05 4.83 5.62
N GLU A 114 9.85 5.39 5.76
CA GLU A 114 9.57 6.30 6.87
C GLU A 114 9.81 5.59 8.19
N ALA A 115 10.35 6.32 9.17
CA ALA A 115 10.54 5.79 10.52
C ALA A 115 9.17 5.41 11.10
N ALA A 116 9.08 4.21 11.66
CA ALA A 116 7.87 3.66 12.30
C ALA A 116 7.50 4.40 13.59
#